data_AF-A0A1U8ALU1-F1
#
_entry.id   AF-A0A1U8ALU1-F1
#
_cell.length_a   1.000
_cell.length_b   1.000
_cell.length_c   1.000
_cell.angle_alpha   90.00
_cell.angle_beta   90.00
_cell.angle_gamma   90.00
#
_symmetry.space_group_name_H-M   'P 1'
#
loop_
_entity.id
_entity.type
_entity.pdbx_description
1 polymer ?
#
loop_
_entity_poly.entity_id
_entity_poly.type
_entity_poly.pdbx_seq_one_letter_code
_entity_poly.pdbx_strand_id
1 'polypeptide(L)'
;MEKHCLKRSKLSVGNREEAEPEEVYHVTSGYEDCSKGLKKWIMEYHERRPGLNMLKQRIDEFIIACEEQEEQEKKQREAQAAEGGWTVVVHHKGRKKTTDSESGIRVGSVAQAAVVEKMAKKKSKEVGLDFYRFQRREAQRNEIVMLQNKFQQDRKRIQQLRAARKFRPY
;
A
#
# COMPACT_ATOMS: atom_id res chain seq x y z
N MET A 1 -34.70 -28.54 43.78
CA MET A 1 -33.43 -28.78 44.48
C MET A 1 -32.76 -27.43 44.66
N GLU A 2 -32.43 -26.90 45.84
CA GLU A 2 -32.60 -27.27 47.23
C GLU A 2 -32.26 -25.96 47.96
N LYS A 3 -33.15 -25.44 48.81
CA LYS A 3 -32.87 -24.24 49.61
C LYS A 3 -32.10 -24.70 50.83
N HIS A 4 -30.90 -24.18 51.08
CA HIS A 4 -30.30 -24.23 52.41
C HIS A 4 -29.87 -22.86 52.92
N CYS A 5 -30.65 -22.47 53.93
CA CYS A 5 -30.44 -21.40 54.89
C CYS A 5 -29.37 -21.85 55.90
N LEU A 6 -28.38 -21.00 56.22
CA LEU A 6 -27.67 -21.07 57.49
C LEU A 6 -28.06 -19.89 58.37
N LYS A 7 -28.77 -20.22 59.45
CA LYS A 7 -29.06 -19.39 60.61
C LYS A 7 -27.82 -19.27 61.49
N ARG A 8 -27.63 -18.11 62.13
CA ARG A 8 -27.13 -17.93 63.51
C ARG A 8 -27.42 -16.48 63.90
N SER A 9 -28.45 -16.19 64.68
CA SER A 9 -28.64 -16.39 66.14
C SER A 9 -28.53 -15.03 66.80
N LYS A 10 -29.68 -14.54 67.30
CA LYS A 10 -29.78 -13.31 68.09
C LYS A 10 -29.17 -13.57 69.48
N LEU A 11 -28.30 -12.68 69.94
CA LEU A 11 -28.14 -12.40 71.36
C LEU A 11 -28.46 -10.93 71.59
N SER A 12 -29.18 -10.70 72.68
CA SER A 12 -29.94 -9.50 72.96
C SER A 12 -29.42 -8.80 74.22
N VAL A 13 -29.66 -7.48 74.22
CA VAL A 13 -29.82 -6.57 75.37
C VAL A 13 -28.54 -6.01 76.00
N GLY A 14 -28.48 -4.68 76.01
CA GLY A 14 -27.70 -3.85 76.92
C GLY A 14 -27.90 -2.38 76.59
N ASN A 15 -28.81 -1.72 77.30
CA ASN A 15 -29.21 -0.32 77.09
C ASN A 15 -28.14 0.69 77.56
N ARG A 16 -28.05 1.78 76.79
CA ARG A 16 -28.00 3.20 77.21
C ARG A 16 -26.77 3.71 77.96
N GLU A 17 -26.05 4.61 77.28
CA GLU A 17 -25.61 5.89 77.85
C GLU A 17 -25.42 6.89 76.70
N GLU A 18 -26.18 7.98 76.76
CA GLU A 18 -25.94 9.19 75.97
C GLU A 18 -24.64 9.83 76.47
N ALA A 19 -23.69 10.06 75.58
CA ALA A 19 -22.55 10.92 75.83
C ALA A 19 -22.47 11.94 74.69
N GLU A 20 -22.54 13.21 75.10
CA GLU A 20 -22.37 14.49 74.43
C GLU A 20 -21.73 14.49 73.01
N PRO A 21 -22.19 15.38 72.11
CA PRO A 21 -21.52 15.58 70.83
C PRO A 21 -20.16 16.25 71.06
N GLU A 22 -19.08 15.46 71.06
CA GLU A 22 -17.75 16.02 70.81
C GLU A 22 -17.79 16.67 69.43
N GLU A 23 -17.64 17.98 69.42
CA GLU A 23 -17.43 18.82 68.26
C GLU A 23 -16.12 18.37 67.59
N VAL A 24 -16.20 17.30 66.80
CA VAL A 24 -15.14 16.90 65.89
C VAL A 24 -15.06 18.02 64.88
N TYR A 25 -14.07 18.89 65.05
CA TYR A 25 -13.65 19.84 64.04
C TYR A 25 -13.38 19.06 62.77
N HIS A 26 -14.38 18.99 61.89
CA HIS A 26 -14.17 18.74 60.49
C HIS A 26 -13.25 19.87 60.03
N VAL A 27 -11.96 19.56 59.93
CA VAL A 27 -11.05 20.36 59.13
C VAL A 27 -11.64 20.25 57.73
N THR A 28 -12.45 21.26 57.36
CA THR A 28 -12.90 21.46 56.00
C THR A 28 -11.62 21.64 55.21
N SER A 29 -11.16 20.54 54.62
CA SER A 29 -9.95 20.44 53.81
C SER A 29 -10.03 21.54 52.77
N GLY A 30 -9.38 22.67 53.07
CA GLY A 30 -9.40 23.86 52.25
C GLY A 30 -8.90 23.46 50.87
N TYR A 31 -9.77 23.67 49.88
CA TYR A 31 -9.50 23.67 48.45
C TYR A 31 -8.35 22.75 48.03
N GLU A 32 -8.71 21.53 47.67
CA GLU A 32 -7.83 20.60 46.98
C GLU A 32 -7.43 21.20 45.62
N ASP A 33 -6.41 22.05 45.65
CA ASP A 33 -5.85 22.74 44.48
C ASP A 33 -5.24 21.69 43.55
N CYS A 34 -6.05 21.19 42.60
CA CYS A 34 -5.62 20.29 41.53
C CYS A 34 -4.57 20.91 40.59
N SER A 35 -4.19 22.17 40.82
CA SER A 35 -3.20 22.91 40.04
C SER A 35 -1.76 22.43 40.27
N LYS A 36 -1.46 21.75 41.38
CA LYS A 36 -0.10 21.32 41.75
C LYS A 36 -0.07 19.88 42.31
N GLY A 37 1.10 19.25 42.22
CA GLY A 37 1.36 17.92 42.79
C GLY A 37 0.76 16.76 41.98
N LEU A 38 0.53 15.63 42.65
CA LEU A 38 0.11 14.36 42.02
C LEU A 38 -1.24 14.48 41.28
N LYS A 39 -2.18 15.24 41.83
CA LYS A 39 -3.51 15.44 41.23
C LYS A 39 -3.43 16.09 39.85
N LYS A 40 -2.52 17.06 39.69
CA LYS A 40 -2.22 17.68 38.39
C LYS A 40 -1.80 16.63 37.36
N TRP A 41 -0.86 15.76 37.70
CA TRP A 41 -0.33 14.77 36.77
C TRP A 41 -1.35 13.69 36.42
N ILE A 42 -2.19 13.29 37.37
CA ILE A 42 -3.29 12.36 37.11
C ILE A 42 -4.28 13.00 36.13
N MET A 43 -4.65 14.27 36.35
CA MET A 43 -5.55 15.01 35.47
C MET A 43 -4.97 15.16 34.07
N GLU A 44 -3.70 15.59 33.96
CA GLU A 44 -2.99 15.73 32.68
C GLU A 44 -2.86 14.38 31.93
N TYR A 45 -2.69 13.27 32.67
CA TYR A 45 -2.66 11.93 32.09
C TYR A 45 -3.99 11.55 31.43
N HIS A 46 -5.11 11.82 32.11
CA HIS A 46 -6.44 11.59 31.57
C HIS A 46 -6.76 12.53 30.40
N GLU A 47 -6.35 13.79 30.48
CA GLU A 47 -6.53 14.77 29.41
C GLU A 47 -5.72 14.44 28.15
N ARG A 48 -4.46 13.96 28.30
CA ARG A 48 -3.64 13.50 27.16
C ARG A 48 -4.18 12.24 26.50
N ARG A 49 -5.00 11.46 27.20
CA ARG A 49 -5.60 10.21 26.69
C ARG A 49 -7.11 10.37 26.61
N PRO A 50 -7.61 11.26 25.75
CA PRO A 50 -9.04 11.34 25.49
C PRO A 50 -9.51 9.97 25.00
N GLY A 51 -10.70 9.56 25.43
CA GLY A 51 -11.25 8.24 25.09
C GLY A 51 -11.38 8.05 23.58
N LEU A 52 -11.48 6.77 23.15
CA LEU A 52 -11.54 6.40 21.74
C LEU A 52 -12.60 7.16 20.93
N ASN A 53 -13.75 7.47 21.54
CA ASN A 53 -14.84 8.19 20.87
C ASN A 53 -14.43 9.61 20.46
N MET A 54 -13.76 10.35 21.36
CA MET A 54 -13.26 11.69 21.09
C MET A 54 -12.15 11.67 20.01
N LEU A 55 -11.29 10.65 20.04
CA LEU A 55 -10.25 10.50 19.03
C LEU A 55 -10.85 10.24 17.65
N LYS A 56 -11.86 9.38 17.55
CA LYS A 56 -12.58 9.13 16.29
C LYS A 56 -13.20 10.40 15.74
N GLN A 57 -13.94 11.15 16.56
CA GLN A 57 -14.55 12.42 16.15
C GLN A 57 -13.52 13.40 15.58
N ARG A 58 -12.37 13.56 16.26
CA ARG A 58 -11.28 14.42 15.76
C ARG A 58 -10.71 13.95 14.43
N ILE A 59 -10.58 12.63 14.24
CA ILE A 59 -10.10 12.05 12.98
C ILE A 59 -11.13 12.30 11.87
N ASP A 60 -12.40 12.07 12.16
CA ASP A 60 -13.49 12.25 11.19
C ASP A 60 -13.57 13.72 10.76
N GLU A 61 -13.55 14.65 11.72
CA GLU A 61 -13.49 16.11 11.45
C GLU A 61 -12.26 16.49 10.60
N PHE A 62 -11.10 15.91 10.91
CA PHE A 62 -9.87 16.17 10.16
C PHE A 62 -9.96 15.65 8.72
N ILE A 63 -10.50 14.44 8.52
CA ILE A 63 -10.68 13.86 7.19
C ILE A 63 -11.63 14.74 6.37
N ILE A 64 -12.77 15.13 6.94
CA ILE A 64 -13.74 16.01 6.26
C ILE A 64 -13.08 17.32 5.84
N ALA A 65 -12.35 17.98 6.75
CA ALA A 65 -11.67 19.23 6.44
C ALA A 65 -10.60 19.08 5.34
N CYS A 66 -9.85 17.97 5.34
CA CYS A 66 -8.88 17.69 4.28
C CYS A 66 -9.55 17.42 2.93
N GLU A 67 -10.63 16.64 2.91
CA GLU A 67 -11.39 16.36 1.68
C GLU A 67 -11.98 17.64 1.08
N GLU A 68 -12.53 18.53 1.92
CA GLU A 68 -13.03 19.84 1.51
C GLU A 68 -11.92 20.72 0.89
N GLN A 69 -10.74 20.76 1.51
CA GLN A 69 -9.58 21.49 0.97
C GLN A 69 -9.14 20.93 -0.39
N GLU A 70 -9.02 19.60 -0.51
CA GLU A 70 -8.66 18.97 -1.78
C GLU A 70 -9.69 19.22 -2.88
N GLU A 71 -10.98 19.18 -2.56
CA GLU A 71 -12.03 19.50 -3.52
C GLU A 71 -11.96 20.95 -3.99
N GLN A 72 -11.70 21.89 -3.08
CA GLN A 72 -11.53 23.29 -3.44
C GLN A 72 -10.31 23.47 -4.35
N GLU A 73 -9.19 22.83 -4.06
CA GLU A 73 -8.01 22.85 -4.94
C GLU A 73 -8.30 22.24 -6.31
N LYS A 74 -9.01 21.12 -6.37
CA LYS A 74 -9.41 20.48 -7.65
C LYS A 74 -10.29 21.43 -8.47
N LYS A 75 -11.30 22.05 -7.85
CA LYS A 75 -12.18 23.04 -8.48
C LYS A 75 -11.38 24.26 -8.98
N GLN A 76 -10.42 24.75 -8.19
CA GLN A 76 -9.54 25.86 -8.61
C GLN A 76 -8.64 25.47 -9.79
N ARG A 77 -8.05 24.27 -9.78
CA ARG A 77 -7.23 23.76 -10.90
C ARG A 77 -8.06 23.57 -12.16
N GLU A 78 -9.29 23.09 -12.04
CA GLU A 78 -10.23 22.97 -13.16
C GLU A 78 -10.63 24.34 -13.72
N ALA A 79 -10.90 25.32 -12.85
CA ALA A 79 -11.19 26.70 -13.26
C ALA A 79 -9.99 27.34 -13.99
N GLN A 80 -8.78 27.19 -13.44
CA GLN A 80 -7.54 27.65 -14.09
C GLN A 80 -7.31 26.98 -15.45
N ALA A 81 -7.61 25.68 -15.58
CA ALA A 81 -7.52 24.96 -16.85
C ALA A 81 -8.56 25.43 -17.88
N ALA A 82 -9.75 25.83 -17.44
CA ALA A 82 -10.79 26.40 -18.31
C ALA A 82 -10.41 27.79 -18.84
N GLU A 83 -9.81 28.65 -18.00
CA GLU A 83 -9.37 30.00 -18.38
C GLU A 83 -8.14 29.97 -19.30
N GLY A 84 -7.22 29.01 -19.10
CA GLY A 84 -5.96 28.92 -19.83
C GLY A 84 -6.06 28.43 -21.29
N GLY A 85 -7.25 28.07 -21.78
CA GLY A 85 -7.45 27.59 -23.16
C GLY A 85 -6.75 26.26 -23.52
N TRP A 86 -6.07 25.63 -22.57
CA TRP A 86 -5.44 24.32 -22.71
C TRP A 86 -6.22 23.29 -21.91
N THR A 87 -6.90 22.38 -22.61
CA THR A 87 -7.62 21.28 -21.96
C THR A 87 -6.62 20.20 -21.48
N VAL A 88 -6.70 19.83 -20.20
CA VAL A 88 -5.94 18.70 -19.65
C VAL A 88 -6.50 17.41 -20.26
N VAL A 89 -5.70 16.75 -21.10
CA VAL A 89 -6.07 15.45 -21.67
C VAL A 89 -6.01 14.39 -20.56
N VAL A 90 -7.17 14.03 -20.01
CA VAL A 90 -7.28 12.90 -19.08
C VAL A 90 -7.23 11.61 -19.89
N HIS A 91 -6.07 10.99 -19.96
CA HIS A 91 -5.96 9.67 -20.56
C HIS A 91 -6.59 8.63 -19.62
N HIS A 92 -7.84 8.24 -19.87
CA HIS A 92 -8.43 7.04 -19.29
C HIS A 92 -7.65 5.82 -19.80
N LYS A 93 -6.56 5.47 -19.11
CA LYS A 93 -5.79 4.27 -19.44
C LYS A 93 -6.62 3.08 -19.01
N GLY A 94 -7.47 2.61 -19.92
CA GLY A 94 -8.25 1.37 -19.89
C GLY A 94 -7.36 0.14 -19.84
N ARG A 95 -6.45 0.08 -18.88
CA ARG A 95 -5.85 -1.17 -18.46
C ARG A 95 -6.93 -1.86 -17.63
N LYS A 96 -7.66 -2.80 -18.24
CA LYS A 96 -8.43 -3.80 -17.50
C LYS A 96 -7.53 -4.35 -16.40
N LYS A 97 -7.78 -3.95 -15.15
CA LYS A 97 -7.14 -4.55 -13.99
C LYS A 97 -7.74 -5.95 -13.93
N THR A 98 -7.00 -6.95 -14.41
CA THR A 98 -7.27 -8.36 -14.14
C THR A 98 -6.86 -8.66 -12.70
N THR A 99 -7.39 -7.86 -11.77
CA THR A 99 -7.32 -8.13 -10.34
C THR A 99 -8.72 -8.63 -10.02
N ASP A 100 -8.85 -9.94 -9.95
CA ASP A 100 -10.01 -10.56 -9.35
C ASP A 100 -10.13 -10.04 -7.90
N SER A 101 -11.28 -9.47 -7.55
CA SER A 101 -11.50 -8.75 -6.29
C SER A 101 -11.43 -9.65 -5.06
N GLU A 102 -11.53 -10.96 -5.24
CA GLU A 102 -11.49 -11.94 -4.15
C GLU A 102 -10.08 -12.46 -3.87
N SER A 103 -9.22 -12.57 -4.89
CA SER A 103 -7.97 -13.31 -4.77
C SER A 103 -6.71 -12.45 -4.88
N GLY A 104 -6.78 -11.17 -5.27
CA GLY A 104 -5.66 -10.21 -5.22
C GLY A 104 -4.42 -10.56 -6.08
N ILE A 105 -4.40 -11.71 -6.75
CA ILE A 105 -3.25 -12.21 -7.50
C ILE A 105 -3.31 -11.70 -8.93
N ARG A 106 -2.28 -10.92 -9.29
CA ARG A 106 -2.06 -10.42 -10.65
C ARG A 106 -1.52 -11.56 -11.53
N VAL A 107 -2.38 -12.25 -12.26
CA VAL A 107 -1.97 -13.23 -13.29
C VAL A 107 -1.44 -12.47 -14.51
N GLY A 108 -0.16 -12.14 -14.47
CA GLY A 108 0.57 -11.42 -15.51
C GLY A 108 1.43 -12.33 -16.38
N SER A 109 0.97 -13.52 -16.77
CA SER A 109 1.70 -14.35 -17.74
C SER A 109 1.36 -13.89 -19.15
N VAL A 110 2.11 -12.91 -19.66
CA VAL A 110 2.05 -12.57 -21.08
C VAL A 110 2.68 -13.73 -21.85
N ALA A 111 1.88 -14.50 -22.59
CA ALA A 111 2.38 -15.55 -23.48
C ALA A 111 3.42 -14.96 -24.43
N GLN A 112 4.63 -15.55 -24.48
CA GLN A 112 5.72 -15.04 -25.30
C GLN A 112 5.31 -14.91 -26.79
N ALA A 113 4.48 -15.84 -27.28
CA ALA A 113 3.91 -15.78 -28.64
C ALA A 113 3.13 -14.48 -28.91
N ALA A 114 2.31 -14.03 -27.95
CA ALA A 114 1.55 -12.79 -28.08
C ALA A 114 2.45 -11.53 -28.05
N VAL A 115 3.65 -11.61 -27.45
CA VAL A 115 4.65 -10.54 -27.51
C VAL A 115 5.29 -10.49 -28.89
N VAL A 116 5.68 -11.64 -29.45
CA VAL A 116 6.30 -11.73 -30.78
C VAL A 116 5.37 -11.22 -31.88
N GLU A 117 4.09 -11.61 -31.85
CA GLU A 117 3.10 -11.10 -32.82
C GLU A 117 2.90 -9.59 -32.72
N LYS A 118 2.89 -9.03 -31.50
CA LYS A 118 2.77 -7.59 -31.29
C LYS A 118 4.02 -6.83 -31.69
N MET A 119 5.20 -7.47 -31.67
CA MET A 119 6.45 -6.90 -32.20
C MET A 119 6.43 -6.90 -33.73
N ALA A 120 5.97 -7.99 -34.37
CA ALA A 120 5.86 -8.12 -35.82
C ALA A 120 4.81 -7.17 -36.44
N LYS A 121 3.70 -6.90 -35.73
CA LYS A 121 2.63 -5.98 -36.17
C LYS A 121 3.01 -4.51 -36.03
N LYS A 122 4.11 -4.16 -35.35
CA LYS A 122 4.61 -2.79 -35.29
C LYS A 122 5.44 -2.53 -36.53
N LYS A 123 4.99 -1.59 -37.38
CA LYS A 123 5.84 -1.01 -38.42
C LYS A 123 7.11 -0.50 -37.74
N SER A 124 8.28 -0.92 -38.21
CA SER A 124 9.57 -0.43 -37.72
C SER A 124 9.53 1.10 -37.76
N LYS A 125 9.66 1.73 -36.59
CA LYS A 125 9.55 3.17 -36.45
C LYS A 125 10.58 3.81 -37.38
N GLU A 126 10.12 4.75 -38.21
CA GLU A 126 10.85 5.50 -39.24
C GLU A 126 12.07 6.25 -38.68
N VAL A 127 13.09 5.52 -38.30
CA VAL A 127 14.47 5.97 -38.45
C VAL A 127 14.92 5.20 -39.68
N GLY A 128 15.27 5.90 -40.75
CA GLY A 128 15.76 5.27 -41.97
C GLY A 128 16.78 4.19 -41.61
N LEU A 129 16.66 3.02 -42.26
CA LEU A 129 17.64 1.95 -42.12
C LEU A 129 19.03 2.59 -42.28
N ASP A 130 19.86 2.48 -41.25
CA ASP A 130 21.22 3.01 -41.20
C ASP A 130 21.42 4.50 -40.91
N PHE A 131 20.51 5.17 -40.19
CA PHE A 131 20.76 6.53 -39.71
C PHE A 131 22.04 6.64 -38.84
N TYR A 132 22.34 5.62 -38.03
CA TYR A 132 23.50 5.64 -37.15
C TYR A 132 24.60 4.68 -37.58
N ARG A 133 25.87 5.11 -37.42
CA ARG A 133 27.05 4.29 -37.72
C ARG A 133 27.13 2.98 -36.93
N PHE A 134 26.50 2.90 -35.76
CA PHE A 134 26.48 1.65 -34.98
C PHE A 134 25.57 0.59 -35.61
N GLN A 135 24.47 1.00 -36.26
CA GLN A 135 23.54 0.08 -36.94
C GLN A 135 24.26 -0.67 -38.07
N ARG A 136 25.05 0.04 -38.87
CA ARG A 136 25.86 -0.54 -39.95
C ARG A 136 26.91 -1.53 -39.42
N ARG A 137 27.62 -1.18 -38.35
CA ARG A 137 28.62 -2.07 -37.72
C ARG A 137 27.98 -3.33 -37.14
N GLU A 138 26.81 -3.20 -36.53
CA GLU A 138 26.09 -4.31 -35.94
C GLU A 138 25.50 -5.24 -37.00
N ALA A 139 24.94 -4.68 -38.08
CA ALA A 139 24.48 -5.46 -39.23
C ALA A 139 25.61 -6.29 -39.85
N GLN A 140 26.77 -5.68 -40.11
CA GLN A 140 27.96 -6.38 -40.62
C GLN A 140 28.44 -7.47 -39.66
N ARG A 141 28.49 -7.18 -38.36
CA ARG A 141 28.87 -8.18 -37.34
C ARG A 141 27.91 -9.37 -37.35
N ASN A 142 26.60 -9.10 -37.41
CA ASN A 142 25.58 -10.13 -37.44
C ASN A 142 25.70 -11.00 -38.70
N GLU A 143 25.97 -10.39 -39.86
CA GLU A 143 26.23 -11.11 -41.11
C GLU A 143 27.44 -12.04 -41.00
N ILE A 144 28.55 -11.55 -40.45
CA ILE A 144 29.76 -12.36 -40.22
C ILE A 144 29.47 -13.54 -39.28
N VAL A 145 28.75 -13.29 -38.18
CA VAL A 145 28.37 -14.35 -37.23
C VAL A 145 27.47 -15.40 -37.89
N MET A 146 26.51 -14.97 -38.71
CA MET A 146 25.67 -15.90 -39.47
C MET A 146 26.49 -16.75 -40.45
N LEU A 147 27.45 -16.17 -41.15
CA LEU A 147 28.35 -16.89 -42.07
C LEU A 147 29.23 -17.90 -41.32
N GLN A 148 29.79 -17.51 -40.18
CA GLN A 148 30.58 -18.41 -39.34
C GLN A 148 29.74 -19.61 -38.86
N ASN A 149 28.50 -19.38 -38.43
CA ASN A 149 27.59 -20.43 -38.01
C ASN A 149 27.26 -21.40 -39.15
N LYS A 150 26.96 -20.88 -40.34
CA LYS A 150 26.72 -21.71 -41.55
C LYS A 150 27.96 -22.53 -41.90
N PHE A 151 29.14 -21.92 -41.90
CA PHE A 151 30.39 -22.62 -42.16
C PHE A 151 30.68 -23.72 -41.14
N GLN A 152 30.40 -23.49 -39.86
CA GLN A 152 30.53 -24.52 -38.83
C GLN A 152 29.54 -25.68 -39.05
N GLN A 153 28.31 -25.40 -39.46
CA GLN A 153 27.32 -26.42 -39.80
C GLN A 153 27.79 -27.26 -41.00
N ASP A 154 28.27 -26.62 -42.06
CA ASP A 154 28.78 -27.31 -43.24
C ASP A 154 30.04 -28.11 -42.93
N ARG A 155 30.95 -27.57 -42.11
CA ARG A 155 32.13 -28.30 -41.62
C ARG A 155 31.73 -29.57 -40.88
N LYS A 156 30.74 -29.49 -39.98
CA LYS A 156 30.19 -30.66 -39.26
C LYS A 156 29.56 -31.66 -40.23
N ARG A 157 28.79 -31.19 -41.22
CA ARG A 157 28.16 -32.04 -42.24
C ARG A 157 29.18 -32.78 -43.10
N ILE A 158 30.23 -32.10 -43.55
CA ILE A 158 31.33 -32.72 -44.31
C ILE A 158 32.06 -33.73 -43.44
N GLN A 159 32.31 -33.42 -42.16
CA GLN A 159 32.94 -34.37 -41.23
C GLN A 159 32.11 -35.64 -41.07
N GLN A 160 30.78 -35.53 -40.96
CA GLN A 160 29.88 -36.68 -40.93
C GLN A 160 29.94 -37.50 -42.23
N LEU A 161 29.95 -36.84 -43.39
CA LEU A 161 30.09 -37.53 -44.68
C LEU A 161 31.44 -38.24 -44.84
N ARG A 162 32.53 -37.64 -44.33
CA ARG A 162 33.86 -38.26 -44.30
C ARG A 162 33.88 -39.48 -43.39
N ALA A 163 33.30 -39.38 -42.18
CA ALA A 163 33.18 -40.51 -41.26
C ALA A 163 32.37 -41.65 -41.89
N ALA A 164 31.29 -41.33 -42.60
CA ALA A 164 30.49 -42.29 -43.36
C ALA A 164 31.15 -42.77 -44.67
N ARG A 165 32.34 -42.27 -45.03
CA ARG A 165 33.05 -42.51 -46.30
C ARG A 165 32.22 -42.21 -47.56
N LYS A 166 31.28 -41.25 -47.46
CA LYS A 166 30.38 -40.82 -48.55
C LYS A 166 30.79 -39.50 -49.21
N PHE A 167 31.91 -38.91 -48.79
CA PHE A 167 32.40 -37.66 -49.36
C PHE A 167 33.18 -37.91 -50.66
N ARG A 168 32.74 -37.31 -51.78
CA ARG A 168 33.38 -37.39 -53.11
C ARG A 168 33.80 -35.98 -53.56
N PRO A 169 35.10 -35.64 -53.49
CA PRO A 169 35.59 -34.28 -53.77
C PRO A 169 35.81 -33.94 -55.24
N TYR A 170 35.86 -34.94 -56.13
CA TYR A 170 36.07 -34.79 -57.58
C TYR A 170 35.03 -35.62 -58.33
#